data_AF-A0A954FG59-F1
#
_entry.id   AF-A0A954FG59-F1
#
_cell.length_a   1.000
_cell.length_b   1.000
_cell.length_c   1.000
_cell.angle_alpha   90.00
_cell.angle_beta   90.00
_cell.angle_gamma   90.00
#
_symmetry.space_group_name_H-M   'P 1'
#
loop_
_entity.id
_entity.type
_entity.pdbx_description
1 polymer ?
#
loop_
_entity_poly.entity_id
_entity_poly.type
_entity_poly.pdbx_seq_one_letter_code
_entity_poly.pdbx_strand_id
1 'polypeptide(L)'
;MRIFRELWHDEAGVILSAEAVVLGTVGVVGLTAGLSTIASSVNSELQDLAFSIRSLDQSYEIQAQYGCGSYTAGSCFEQEPVEESLAILCDIARKADQDEKEARAEAAKTQRLERQIQKRKAAERRKKAQHDKEAGVETEQAPQNETEQPTEPSTEKAN
;
A
#
# COMPACT_ATOMS: atom_id res chain seq x y z
N MET A 1 13.91 -12.81 -55.01
CA MET A 1 13.51 -12.38 -53.65
C MET A 1 14.40 -13.07 -52.62
N ARG A 2 15.61 -12.57 -52.36
CA ARG A 2 16.50 -13.13 -51.31
C ARG A 2 16.25 -12.46 -49.96
N ILE A 3 16.08 -11.13 -49.97
CA ILE A 3 15.76 -10.30 -48.80
C ILE A 3 14.50 -10.80 -48.06
N PHE A 4 13.40 -11.08 -48.76
CA PHE A 4 12.18 -11.60 -48.14
C PHE A 4 12.33 -13.00 -47.52
N ARG A 5 13.25 -13.81 -48.05
CA ARG A 5 13.52 -15.17 -47.54
C ARG A 5 14.51 -15.14 -46.39
N GLU A 6 15.42 -14.17 -46.37
CA GLU A 6 16.31 -13.89 -45.23
C GLU A 6 15.51 -13.34 -44.04
N LEU A 7 14.55 -12.43 -44.26
CA LEU A 7 13.67 -11.92 -43.21
C LEU A 7 12.75 -13.00 -42.60
N TRP A 8 12.33 -13.98 -43.41
CA TRP A 8 11.48 -15.09 -42.97
C TRP A 8 12.26 -16.20 -42.24
N HIS A 9 13.58 -16.21 -42.36
CA HIS A 9 14.47 -17.16 -41.69
C HIS A 9 15.31 -16.49 -40.59
N ASP A 10 15.05 -15.23 -40.28
CA ASP A 10 15.74 -14.49 -39.24
C ASP A 10 15.16 -14.85 -37.86
N GLU A 11 15.66 -15.95 -37.30
CA GLU A 11 15.39 -16.40 -35.92
C GLU A 11 16.37 -15.77 -34.90
N ALA A 12 17.30 -14.91 -35.36
CA ALA A 12 18.42 -14.41 -34.55
C ALA A 12 18.21 -13.01 -33.97
N GLY A 13 17.15 -12.31 -34.38
CA GLY A 13 16.71 -11.07 -33.76
C GLY A 13 15.46 -11.35 -32.96
N VAL A 14 15.53 -11.22 -31.63
CA VAL A 14 14.35 -11.04 -30.75
C VAL A 14 13.32 -10.24 -31.54
N ILE A 15 12.19 -10.85 -31.88
CA ILE A 15 11.14 -10.23 -32.67
C ILE A 15 10.68 -8.98 -31.90
N LEU A 16 11.24 -7.85 -32.32
CA LEU A 16 10.91 -6.46 -32.03
C LEU A 16 9.78 -6.25 -31.00
N SER A 17 10.21 -6.01 -29.76
CA SER A 17 9.50 -5.32 -28.66
C SER A 17 8.28 -6.00 -28.02
N ALA A 18 7.39 -6.66 -28.76
CA ALA A 18 6.12 -7.11 -28.17
C ALA A 18 6.30 -8.24 -27.15
N GLU A 19 7.09 -9.26 -27.46
CA GLU A 19 7.34 -10.40 -26.56
C GLU A 19 8.13 -9.98 -25.31
N ALA A 20 9.15 -9.15 -25.49
CA ALA A 20 9.94 -8.59 -24.38
C ALA A 20 9.08 -7.69 -23.47
N VAL A 21 8.13 -6.93 -24.04
CA VAL A 21 7.18 -6.13 -23.26
C VAL A 21 6.20 -7.02 -22.50
N VAL A 22 5.72 -8.12 -23.08
CA VAL A 22 4.84 -9.06 -22.38
C VAL A 22 5.57 -9.76 -21.23
N LEU A 23 6.78 -10.28 -21.46
CA LEU A 23 7.60 -10.88 -20.40
C LEU A 23 8.00 -9.84 -19.33
N GLY A 24 8.35 -8.62 -19.74
CA GLY A 24 8.68 -7.53 -18.84
C GLY A 24 7.50 -7.10 -17.97
N THR A 25 6.29 -6.99 -18.52
CA THR A 25 5.10 -6.61 -17.75
C THR A 25 4.69 -7.70 -16.75
N VAL A 26 4.72 -8.98 -17.16
CA VAL A 26 4.50 -10.10 -16.23
C VAL A 26 5.59 -10.14 -15.16
N GLY A 27 6.85 -9.88 -15.55
CA GLY A 27 7.98 -9.77 -14.62
C GLY A 27 7.79 -8.65 -13.59
N VAL A 28 7.39 -7.45 -14.02
CA VAL A 28 7.15 -6.31 -13.10
C VAL A 28 6.01 -6.61 -12.14
N VAL A 29 4.88 -7.16 -12.61
CA VAL A 29 3.76 -7.55 -11.75
C VAL A 29 4.19 -8.64 -10.75
N GLY A 30 4.91 -9.66 -11.22
CA GLY A 30 5.42 -10.75 -10.38
C GLY A 30 6.42 -10.26 -9.33
N LEU A 31 7.36 -9.39 -9.72
CA LEU A 31 8.32 -8.78 -8.81
C LEU A 31 7.65 -7.85 -7.80
N THR A 32 6.63 -7.10 -8.20
CA THR A 32 5.91 -6.20 -7.29
C THR A 32 5.16 -7.00 -6.23
N ALA A 33 4.42 -8.03 -6.65
CA ALA A 33 3.74 -8.94 -5.73
C ALA A 33 4.73 -9.69 -4.83
N GLY A 34 5.81 -10.22 -5.41
CA GLY A 34 6.84 -10.96 -4.67
C GLY A 34 7.64 -10.09 -3.69
N LEU A 35 7.97 -8.86 -4.07
CA LEU A 35 8.64 -7.93 -3.16
C LEU A 35 7.71 -7.52 -2.02
N SER A 36 6.42 -7.33 -2.30
CA SER A 36 5.42 -7.04 -1.26
C SER A 36 5.32 -8.17 -0.24
N THR A 37 5.35 -9.44 -0.67
CA THR A 37 5.28 -10.58 0.26
C THR A 37 6.55 -10.73 1.08
N ILE A 38 7.72 -10.51 0.46
CA ILE A 38 9.01 -10.49 1.18
C ILE A 38 9.02 -9.40 2.24
N ALA A 39 8.58 -8.18 1.89
CA ALA A 39 8.53 -7.06 2.83
C ALA A 39 7.64 -7.38 4.04
N SER A 40 6.44 -7.93 3.80
CA SER A 40 5.55 -8.35 4.89
C SER A 40 6.15 -9.48 5.75
N SER A 41 6.80 -10.46 5.13
CA SER A 41 7.43 -11.57 5.84
C SER A 41 8.58 -11.10 6.73
N VAL A 42 9.47 -10.25 6.20
CA VAL A 42 10.60 -9.69 6.96
C VAL A 42 10.08 -8.83 8.12
N ASN A 43 9.05 -8.01 7.88
CA ASN A 43 8.46 -7.20 8.93
C ASN A 43 7.87 -8.05 10.07
N SER A 44 7.21 -9.17 9.73
CA SER A 44 6.67 -10.11 10.73
C SER A 44 7.78 -10.72 11.59
N GLU A 45 8.88 -11.17 10.99
CA GLU A 45 10.01 -11.74 11.74
C GLU A 45 10.72 -10.70 12.61
N LEU A 46 10.84 -9.46 12.13
CA LEU A 46 11.39 -8.35 12.93
C LEU A 46 10.48 -7.99 14.10
N GLN A 47 9.17 -8.12 13.93
CA GLN A 47 8.22 -7.94 15.01
C GLN A 47 8.37 -9.04 16.07
N ASP A 48 8.53 -10.31 15.66
CA ASP A 48 8.78 -11.42 16.58
C ASP A 48 10.12 -11.29 17.31
N LEU A 49 11.16 -10.80 16.63
CA LEU A 49 12.43 -10.44 17.25
C LEU A 49 12.26 -9.32 18.29
N ALA A 50 11.45 -8.30 17.99
CA ALA A 50 11.20 -7.20 18.92
C ALA A 50 10.46 -7.67 20.19
N PHE A 51 9.47 -8.57 20.04
CA PHE A 51 8.81 -9.21 21.18
C PHE A 51 9.79 -10.05 22.02
N SER A 52 10.66 -10.80 21.36
CA SER A 52 11.69 -11.60 22.05
C SER A 52 12.64 -10.73 22.86
N ILE A 53 13.10 -9.61 22.32
CA ILE A 53 13.97 -8.66 23.06
C ILE A 53 13.23 -8.05 24.26
N ARG A 54 11.94 -7.71 24.12
CA ARG A 54 11.13 -7.17 25.22
C ARG A 54 10.86 -8.20 26.32
N SER A 55 10.87 -9.49 25.99
CA SER A 55 10.71 -10.57 26.97
C SER A 55 11.91 -10.73 27.91
N LEU A 56 13.02 -10.06 27.61
CA LEU A 56 14.17 -10.00 28.51
C LEU A 56 13.90 -9.03 29.66
N ASP A 57 14.39 -9.40 30.84
CA ASP A 57 14.44 -8.52 31.99
C ASP A 57 15.50 -7.43 31.80
N GLN A 58 15.06 -6.18 31.71
CA GLN A 58 15.88 -4.97 31.59
C GLN A 58 16.05 -4.25 32.94
N SER A 59 15.72 -4.92 34.05
CA SER A 59 15.96 -4.41 35.39
C SER A 59 17.45 -4.35 35.69
N TYR A 60 17.88 -3.33 36.43
CA TYR A 60 19.25 -3.21 36.88
C TYR A 60 19.33 -2.63 38.29
N GLU A 61 20.39 -2.99 39.01
CA GLU A 61 20.72 -2.41 40.31
C GLU A 61 22.23 -2.10 40.39
N ILE A 62 22.54 -0.84 40.67
CA ILE A 62 23.87 -0.33 40.97
C ILE A 62 23.86 0.09 42.43
N GLN A 63 24.59 -0.64 43.27
CA GLN A 63 24.64 -0.37 44.70
C GLN A 63 25.38 0.94 45.00
N ALA A 64 24.90 1.66 46.02
CA ALA A 64 25.57 2.83 46.55
C ALA A 64 26.95 2.48 47.10
N GLN A 65 27.94 3.35 46.87
CA GLN A 65 29.31 3.18 47.35
C GLN A 65 29.60 4.22 48.44
N TYR A 66 30.23 3.79 49.53
CA TYR A 66 30.61 4.67 50.63
C TYR A 66 31.99 4.31 51.17
N GLY A 67 32.81 5.32 51.48
CA GLY A 67 34.16 5.12 52.02
C GLY A 67 34.91 6.42 52.30
N CYS A 68 35.74 6.46 53.35
CA CYS A 68 36.59 7.61 53.70
C CYS A 68 35.87 8.99 53.73
N GLY A 69 34.61 9.03 54.16
CA GLY A 69 33.81 10.25 54.19
C GLY A 69 33.22 10.68 52.84
N SER A 70 33.42 9.91 51.77
CA SER A 70 32.72 10.07 50.50
C SER A 70 31.52 9.13 50.40
N TYR A 71 30.52 9.58 49.64
CA TYR A 71 29.30 8.84 49.36
C TYR A 71 28.93 9.03 47.89
N THR A 72 28.60 7.94 47.21
CA THR A 72 28.03 7.94 45.86
C THR A 72 26.72 7.16 45.91
N ALA A 73 25.62 7.83 45.57
CA ALA A 73 24.31 7.21 45.52
C ALA A 73 24.30 6.06 44.49
N GLY A 74 23.59 4.99 44.83
CA GLY A 74 23.28 3.92 43.89
C GLY A 74 22.17 4.34 42.92
N SER A 75 21.88 3.47 41.96
CA SER A 75 20.76 3.62 41.03
C SER A 75 20.13 2.27 40.77
N CYS A 76 18.81 2.19 40.68
CA CYS A 76 18.12 0.97 40.30
C CYS A 76 16.96 1.31 39.36
N PHE A 77 16.59 0.33 38.55
CA PHE A 77 15.39 0.34 37.73
C PHE A 77 14.80 -1.07 37.72
N GLU A 78 13.52 -1.17 38.00
CA GLU A 78 12.77 -2.42 37.94
C GLU A 78 11.78 -2.31 36.78
N GLN A 79 11.89 -3.25 35.84
CA GLN A 79 10.99 -3.29 34.69
C GLN A 79 9.60 -3.77 35.13
N GLU A 80 8.57 -3.23 34.49
CA GLU A 80 7.22 -3.79 34.56
C GLU A 80 7.22 -5.28 34.15
N PRO A 81 6.35 -6.13 34.73
CA PRO A 81 6.26 -7.53 34.35
C PRO A 81 6.15 -7.71 32.83
N VAL A 82 6.89 -8.68 32.31
CA VAL A 82 6.98 -8.96 30.87
C VAL A 82 5.59 -9.19 30.29
N GLU A 83 4.72 -9.89 31.00
CA GLU A 83 3.36 -10.21 30.58
C GLU A 83 2.51 -8.97 30.33
N GLU A 84 2.61 -7.96 31.20
CA GLU A 84 1.87 -6.71 31.08
C GLU A 84 2.39 -5.89 29.90
N SER A 85 3.72 -5.75 29.79
CA SER A 85 4.36 -5.02 28.69
C SER A 85 4.08 -5.64 27.31
N LEU A 86 4.06 -6.98 27.22
CA LEU A 86 3.73 -7.71 26.01
C LEU A 86 2.25 -7.56 25.64
N ALA A 87 1.35 -7.59 26.61
CA ALA A 87 -0.08 -7.40 26.37
C ALA A 87 -0.36 -6.03 25.73
N ILE A 88 0.24 -4.97 26.28
CA ILE A 88 0.13 -3.61 25.73
C ILE A 88 0.61 -3.56 24.28
N LEU A 89 1.76 -4.18 23.98
CA LEU A 89 2.31 -4.20 22.62
C LEU A 89 1.47 -5.01 21.64
N CYS A 90 0.93 -6.16 22.06
CA CYS A 90 0.01 -6.94 21.24
C CYS A 90 -1.24 -6.13 20.90
N ASP A 91 -1.76 -5.34 21.85
CA ASP A 91 -2.94 -4.51 21.60
C ASP A 91 -2.65 -3.35 20.64
N ILE A 92 -1.47 -2.73 20.73
CA ILE A 92 -1.02 -1.73 19.75
C ILE A 92 -0.93 -2.35 18.35
N ALA A 93 -0.30 -3.52 18.22
CA ALA A 93 -0.16 -4.20 16.93
C ALA A 93 -1.53 -4.57 16.33
N ARG A 94 -2.45 -5.09 17.15
CA ARG A 94 -3.83 -5.41 16.72
C ARG A 94 -4.60 -4.18 16.24
N LYS A 95 -4.45 -3.04 16.92
CA LYS A 95 -5.08 -1.78 16.50
C LYS A 95 -4.54 -1.33 15.15
N ALA A 96 -3.23 -1.37 14.94
CA ALA A 96 -2.64 -1.05 13.64
C ALA A 96 -3.19 -1.94 12.51
N ASP A 97 -3.30 -3.24 12.74
CA ASP A 97 -3.89 -4.19 11.77
C ASP A 97 -5.38 -3.92 11.51
N GLN A 98 -6.13 -3.50 12.53
CA GLN A 98 -7.54 -3.14 12.41
C GLN A 98 -7.70 -1.85 11.60
N ASP A 99 -6.94 -0.81 11.93
CA ASP A 99 -6.94 0.47 11.22
C ASP A 99 -6.62 0.26 9.73
N GLU A 100 -5.65 -0.59 9.40
CA GLU A 100 -5.37 -0.96 8.02
C GLU A 100 -6.54 -1.67 7.33
N LYS A 101 -7.20 -2.63 8.00
CA LYS A 101 -8.34 -3.35 7.43
C LYS A 101 -9.55 -2.44 7.24
N GLU A 102 -9.77 -1.52 8.17
CA GLU A 102 -10.83 -0.52 8.12
C GLU A 102 -10.61 0.46 6.96
N ALA A 103 -9.39 0.99 6.81
CA ALA A 103 -9.02 1.85 5.69
C ALA A 103 -9.21 1.14 4.33
N ARG A 104 -8.81 -0.13 4.23
CA ARG A 104 -9.04 -0.95 3.02
C ARG A 104 -10.54 -1.18 2.75
N ALA A 105 -11.33 -1.43 3.78
CA ALA A 105 -12.78 -1.61 3.66
C ALA A 105 -13.49 -0.32 3.26
N GLU A 106 -13.06 0.83 3.77
CA GLU A 106 -13.55 2.15 3.40
C GLU A 106 -13.21 2.48 1.95
N ALA A 107 -11.96 2.29 1.54
CA ALA A 107 -11.53 2.44 0.14
C ALA A 107 -12.32 1.55 -0.82
N ALA A 108 -12.68 0.32 -0.41
CA ALA A 108 -13.53 -0.55 -1.21
C ALA A 108 -14.98 -0.04 -1.31
N LYS A 109 -15.51 0.59 -0.26
CA LYS A 109 -16.86 1.19 -0.26
C LYS A 109 -16.92 2.43 -1.16
N THR A 110 -15.94 3.33 -1.07
CA THR A 110 -15.86 4.53 -1.91
C THR A 110 -15.76 4.16 -3.38
N GLN A 111 -14.88 3.22 -3.74
CA GLN A 111 -14.77 2.71 -5.10
C GLN A 111 -16.09 2.10 -5.63
N ARG A 112 -16.84 1.38 -4.78
CA ARG A 112 -18.15 0.84 -5.16
C ARG A 112 -19.17 1.94 -5.41
N LEU A 113 -19.21 2.96 -4.56
CA LEU A 113 -20.12 4.10 -4.69
C LEU A 113 -19.84 4.88 -5.97
N GLU A 114 -18.58 5.20 -6.24
CA GLU A 114 -18.15 5.88 -7.46
C GLU A 114 -18.56 5.11 -8.73
N ARG A 115 -18.38 3.78 -8.73
CA ARG A 115 -18.83 2.93 -9.84
C ARG A 115 -20.35 3.00 -10.04
N GLN A 116 -21.14 3.06 -8.97
CA GLN A 116 -22.60 3.22 -9.08
C GLN A 116 -23.00 4.58 -9.63
N ILE A 117 -22.34 5.65 -9.18
CA ILE A 117 -22.55 7.02 -9.67
C ILE A 117 -22.22 7.10 -11.16
N GLN A 118 -21.08 6.55 -11.59
CA GLN A 118 -20.71 6.53 -13.01
C GLN A 118 -21.74 5.75 -13.86
N LYS A 119 -22.20 4.58 -13.39
CA LYS A 119 -23.25 3.81 -14.07
C LYS A 119 -24.56 4.59 -14.20
N ARG A 120 -24.98 5.29 -13.13
CA ARG A 120 -26.19 6.15 -13.14
C ARG A 120 -26.03 7.31 -14.13
N LYS A 121 -24.93 8.06 -14.07
CA LYS A 121 -24.62 9.15 -15.02
C LYS A 121 -24.60 8.66 -16.47
N ALA A 122 -23.99 7.50 -16.73
CA ALA A 122 -23.96 6.91 -18.08
C ALA A 122 -25.37 6.50 -18.58
N ALA A 123 -26.23 5.96 -17.71
CA ALA A 123 -27.60 5.61 -18.05
C ALA A 123 -28.45 6.86 -18.34
N GLU A 124 -28.29 7.94 -17.56
CA GLU A 124 -28.96 9.22 -17.80
C GLU A 124 -28.52 9.84 -19.13
N ARG A 125 -27.22 9.84 -19.45
CA ARG A 125 -26.70 10.27 -20.76
C ARG A 125 -27.33 9.49 -21.91
N ARG A 126 -27.50 8.16 -21.77
CA ARG A 126 -28.15 7.31 -22.79
C ARG A 126 -29.63 7.66 -22.97
N LYS A 127 -30.37 7.88 -21.87
CA LYS A 127 -31.78 8.30 -21.92
C LYS A 127 -31.93 9.67 -22.58
N LYS A 128 -31.06 10.63 -22.24
CA LYS A 128 -31.05 11.96 -22.86
C LYS A 128 -30.79 11.88 -24.37
N ALA A 129 -29.78 11.10 -24.79
CA ALA A 129 -29.50 10.91 -26.22
C ALA A 129 -30.63 10.20 -27.00
N GLN A 130 -31.43 9.34 -26.35
CA GLN A 130 -32.63 8.75 -26.94
C GLN A 130 -33.75 9.78 -27.09
N HIS A 131 -34.01 10.57 -26.04
CA HIS A 131 -35.00 11.65 -26.07
C HIS A 131 -34.66 12.71 -27.14
N ASP A 132 -33.38 13.10 -27.25
CA ASP A 132 -32.93 14.09 -28.25
C ASP A 132 -33.07 13.57 -29.70
N LYS A 133 -32.89 12.25 -29.91
CA LYS A 133 -33.14 11.59 -31.20
C LYS A 133 -34.63 11.50 -31.56
N GLU A 134 -35.49 11.24 -30.57
CA GLU A 134 -36.95 11.18 -30.76
C GLU A 134 -37.57 12.58 -30.94
N ALA A 135 -36.96 13.63 -30.36
CA ALA A 135 -37.40 15.02 -30.47
C ALA A 135 -36.95 15.73 -31.77
N GLY A 136 -36.16 15.07 -32.63
CA GLY A 136 -35.71 15.65 -33.92
C GLY A 136 -34.76 16.85 -33.77
N VAL A 137 -34.02 16.93 -32.66
CA VAL A 137 -33.00 17.98 -32.46
C VAL A 137 -31.65 17.41 -32.86
N GLU A 138 -31.16 17.76 -34.07
CA GLU A 138 -29.77 17.53 -34.45
C GLU A 138 -28.87 18.32 -33.47
N THR A 139 -28.34 17.62 -32.47
CA THR A 139 -27.30 18.18 -31.59
C THR A 139 -25.96 17.91 -32.24
N GLU A 140 -25.55 18.85 -33.07
CA GLU A 140 -24.15 19.01 -33.46
C GLU A 140 -23.32 19.29 -32.19
N GLN A 141 -22.14 18.68 -32.12
CA GLN A 141 -21.06 18.83 -31.12
C GLN A 141 -20.98 17.80 -29.99
N ALA A 142 -20.05 16.86 -30.21
CA ALA A 142 -19.38 16.09 -29.17
C ALA A 142 -18.48 17.01 -28.33
N PRO A 143 -18.54 16.99 -26.98
CA PRO A 143 -17.55 17.66 -26.18
C PRO A 143 -16.33 16.75 -25.97
N GLN A 144 -15.20 17.42 -26.01
CA GLN A 144 -13.84 16.88 -25.92
C GLN A 144 -13.59 16.22 -24.57
N ASN A 145 -12.66 15.27 -24.61
CA ASN A 145 -12.14 14.49 -23.50
C ASN A 145 -11.44 15.41 -22.49
N GLU A 146 -12.11 15.76 -21.39
CA GLU A 146 -11.44 16.36 -20.23
C GLU A 146 -10.82 15.25 -19.38
N THR A 147 -9.50 15.14 -19.49
CA THR A 147 -8.65 14.39 -18.58
C THR A 147 -8.71 15.03 -17.20
N GLU A 148 -9.63 14.60 -16.34
CA GLU A 148 -9.58 14.91 -14.90
C GLU A 148 -8.37 14.19 -14.30
N GLN A 149 -7.31 14.96 -14.01
CA GLN A 149 -6.22 14.55 -13.13
C GLN A 149 -6.77 14.15 -11.76
N PRO A 150 -6.25 13.09 -11.12
CA PRO A 150 -6.56 12.83 -9.73
C PRO A 150 -5.89 13.93 -8.89
N THR A 151 -6.70 14.77 -8.26
CA THR A 151 -6.24 15.70 -7.23
C THR A 151 -5.75 14.91 -6.02
N GLU A 152 -4.47 15.05 -5.72
CA GLU A 152 -3.87 14.56 -4.47
C GLU A 152 -4.58 15.19 -3.26
N PRO A 153 -4.83 14.43 -2.18
CA PRO A 153 -5.32 15.02 -0.94
C PRO A 153 -4.21 15.85 -0.31
N SER A 154 -4.36 17.17 -0.38
CA SER A 154 -3.57 18.13 0.38
C SER A 154 -3.68 17.84 1.87
N THR A 155 -2.58 17.39 2.48
CA THR A 155 -2.42 17.35 3.93
C THR A 155 -2.36 18.76 4.47
N GLU A 156 -3.51 19.29 4.89
CA GLU A 156 -3.60 20.48 5.72
C GLU A 156 -3.29 20.07 7.17
N LYS A 157 -2.02 20.22 7.57
CA LYS A 157 -1.63 20.19 8.97
C LYS A 157 -2.09 21.50 9.61
N ALA A 158 -3.10 21.42 10.46
CA ALA A 158 -3.43 22.43 11.46
C ALA A 158 -3.12 21.86 12.85
N ASN A 159 -2.30 22.64 13.59
CA ASN A 159 -1.78 22.48 14.96
C ASN A 159 -0.64 21.49 15.20
#